data_AF-A0A3P5Z748-F1
#
_entry.id   AF-A0A3P5Z748-F1
#
_cell.length_a   1.000
_cell.length_b   1.000
_cell.length_c   1.000
_cell.angle_alpha   90.00
_cell.angle_beta   90.00
_cell.angle_gamma   90.00
#
_symmetry.space_group_name_H-M   'P 1'
#
loop_
_entity.id
_entity.type
_entity.pdbx_description
1 polymer ?
#
loop_
_entity_poly.entity_id
_entity_poly.type
_entity_poly.pdbx_seq_one_letter_code
_entity_poly.pdbx_strand_id
1 'polypeptide(L)' 'MSCLQDLLCTMIHIETDCSDLVDMIANPTDWLAFASELVSFKRLKRVSRFLALTVYPGPGICVQILSRRRQETSEFSFPI' A
#
# COMPACT_ATOMS: atom_id res chain seq x y z
N MET A 1 6.71 12.57 5.13
CA MET A 1 7.46 11.30 5.22
C MET A 1 8.83 11.52 5.91
N SER A 2 8.92 12.37 6.94
CA SER A 2 10.12 12.50 7.79
C SER A 2 10.14 11.44 8.89
N CYS A 3 8.96 11.08 9.42
CA CYS A 3 8.81 10.14 10.53
C CYS A 3 9.49 8.78 10.33
N LEU A 4 9.51 8.20 9.12
CA LEU A 4 10.18 6.91 8.88
C LEU A 4 11.71 7.02 8.92
N GLN A 5 12.25 8.17 8.50
CA GLN A 5 13.68 8.47 8.62
C GLN A 5 14.03 8.73 10.09
N ASP A 6 13.18 9.47 10.79
CA ASP A 6 13.34 9.77 12.21
C ASP A 6 13.27 8.51 13.09
N LEU A 7 12.44 7.54 12.69
CA LEU A 7 12.30 6.22 13.32
C LEU A 7 13.37 5.21 12.89
N LEU A 8 14.34 5.62 12.06
CA LEU A 8 15.38 4.74 11.49
C LEU A 8 14.81 3.46 10.86
N CYS A 9 13.63 3.57 10.26
CA CYS A 9 12.97 2.44 9.62
C CYS A 9 13.69 2.15 8.30
N THR A 10 14.68 1.27 8.38
CA THR A 10 15.54 0.92 7.24
C THR A 10 14.95 -0.17 6.36
N MET A 11 14.05 -0.98 6.90
CA MET A 11 13.42 -2.09 6.19
C MET A 11 11.90 -2.01 6.31
N ILE A 12 11.22 -2.10 5.16
CA ILE A 12 9.77 -2.16 5.05
C ILE A 12 9.44 -3.45 4.29
N HIS A 13 8.66 -4.33 4.90
CA HIS A 13 8.07 -5.49 4.25
C HIS A 13 6.56 -5.28 4.14
N ILE A 14 6.04 -5.37 2.93
CA ILE A 14 4.61 -5.25 2.64
C ILE A 14 4.14 -6.62 2.16
N GLU A 15 3.19 -7.19 2.89
CA GLU A 15 2.49 -8.40 2.52
C GLU A 15 1.12 -8.01 1.95
N THR A 16 0.77 -8.55 0.79
CA THR A 16 -0.50 -8.25 0.12
C THR A 16 -1.11 -9.51 -0.48
N ASP A 17 -2.42 -9.64 -0.46
CA ASP A 17 -3.18 -10.65 -1.22
C ASP A 17 -3.56 -10.16 -2.63
N CYS A 18 -3.16 -8.94 -3.01
CA CYS A 18 -3.47 -8.31 -4.28
C CYS A 18 -2.32 -8.45 -5.29
N SER A 19 -2.47 -9.34 -6.27
CA SER A 19 -1.50 -9.51 -7.37
C SER A 19 -1.36 -8.27 -8.23
N ASP A 20 -2.45 -7.54 -8.45
CA ASP A 20 -2.46 -6.32 -9.28
C ASP A 20 -1.52 -5.26 -8.74
N LEU A 21 -1.33 -5.19 -7.40
CA LEU A 21 -0.38 -4.27 -6.79
C LEU A 21 1.06 -4.59 -7.20
N VAL A 22 1.41 -5.88 -7.31
CA VAL A 22 2.73 -6.32 -7.79
C VAL A 22 2.90 -5.99 -9.26
N ASP A 23 1.89 -6.30 -10.08
CA ASP A 23 1.93 -6.03 -11.52
C ASP A 23 2.00 -4.54 -11.84
N MET A 24 1.29 -3.72 -11.07
CA MET A 24 1.33 -2.26 -11.18
C MET A 24 2.72 -1.68 -10.89
N ILE A 25 3.46 -2.26 -9.93
CA ILE A 25 4.83 -1.84 -9.63
C ILE A 25 5.80 -2.31 -10.72
N ALA A 26 5.57 -3.50 -11.28
CA ALA A 26 6.38 -4.05 -12.36
C ALA A 26 6.20 -3.28 -13.67
N ASN A 27 4.95 -2.93 -14.02
CA ASN A 27 4.58 -2.32 -15.30
C ASN A 27 3.79 -1.01 -15.11
N PRO A 28 4.39 0.05 -14.55
CA PRO A 28 3.67 1.26 -14.16
C PRO A 28 3.03 2.03 -15.34
N THR A 29 3.46 1.78 -16.57
CA THR A 29 2.91 2.40 -17.78
C THR A 29 1.52 1.88 -18.12
N ASP A 30 1.19 0.66 -17.71
CA ASP A 30 -0.10 0.04 -18.02
C ASP A 30 -1.19 0.48 -17.02
N TRP A 31 -0.77 1.11 -15.90
CA TRP A 31 -1.60 1.48 -14.77
C TRP A 31 -1.65 3.00 -14.56
N LEU A 32 -1.84 3.77 -15.64
CA LEU A 32 -1.83 5.24 -15.61
C LEU A 32 -2.83 5.86 -14.63
N ALA A 33 -3.97 5.19 -14.39
CA ALA A 33 -4.96 5.63 -13.41
C ALA A 33 -4.40 5.77 -11.98
N PHE A 34 -3.31 5.06 -11.67
CA PHE A 34 -2.65 5.02 -10.36
C PHE A 34 -1.30 5.75 -10.35
N ALA A 35 -1.06 6.66 -11.30
CA ALA A 35 0.22 7.35 -11.42
C ALA A 35 0.63 8.10 -10.14
N SER A 36 -0.34 8.63 -9.38
CA SER A 36 -0.07 9.39 -8.15
C SER A 36 0.38 8.49 -6.98
N GLU A 37 -0.22 7.31 -6.89
CA GLU A 37 0.07 6.25 -5.93
C GLU A 37 1.43 5.65 -6.22
N LEU A 38 1.75 5.42 -7.50
CA LEU A 38 3.06 4.97 -7.95
C LEU A 38 4.18 5.97 -7.62
N VAL A 39 3.92 7.28 -7.71
CA VAL A 39 4.88 8.30 -7.25
C VAL A 39 5.12 8.20 -5.75
N SER A 40 4.06 7.98 -4.98
CA SER A 40 4.14 7.83 -3.52
C SER A 40 4.91 6.56 -3.12
N PHE A 41 4.67 5.45 -3.81
CA PHE A 41 5.40 4.20 -3.63
C PHE A 41 6.90 4.37 -3.98
N LYS A 42 7.22 5.07 -5.08
CA LYS A 42 8.61 5.39 -5.44
C LYS A 42 9.31 6.23 -4.37
N ARG A 43 8.59 7.18 -3.74
CA ARG A 43 9.13 7.96 -2.61
C ARG A 43 9.41 7.06 -1.41
N LEU A 44 8.50 6.16 -1.08
CA LEU A 44 8.69 5.20 0.01
C LEU A 44 9.92 4.30 -0.22
N LYS A 45 10.11 3.83 -1.45
CA LYS A 45 11.29 3.04 -1.86
C LYS A 45 12.60 3.82 -1.75
N ARG A 46 12.60 5.14 -1.93
CA ARG A 46 13.81 5.97 -1.76
C ARG A 46 14.16 6.23 -0.31
N VAL A 47 13.16 6.26 0.56
CA VAL A 47 13.34 6.57 1.99
C VAL A 47 13.74 5.33 2.79
N SER A 48 13.31 4.14 2.35
CA SER A 48 13.70 2.87 2.94
C SER A 48 14.98 2.33 2.28
N ARG A 49 15.83 1.64 3.06
CA ARG A 49 17.02 0.97 2.53
C ARG A 49 16.65 -0.34 1.84
N PHE A 50 15.65 -1.02 2.40
CA PHE A 50 15.09 -2.25 1.87
C PHE A 50 13.56 -2.14 1.86
N LEU A 51 12.97 -2.25 0.67
CA LEU A 51 11.53 -2.37 0.48
C LEU A 51 11.26 -3.68 -0.24
N ALA A 52 10.52 -4.58 0.42
CA ALA A 52 10.10 -5.84 -0.15
C ALA A 52 8.56 -5.90 -0.17
N LEU A 53 8.01 -6.37 -1.29
CA LEU A 53 6.58 -6.61 -1.48
C LEU A 53 6.41 -8.08 -1.80
N THR A 54 5.59 -8.78 -1.03
CA THR A 54 5.31 -10.20 -1.23
C THR A 54 3.81 -10.44 -1.36
N VAL A 55 3.44 -11.27 -2.33
CA VAL A 55 2.08 -11.77 -2.43
C VAL A 55 1.92 -12.91 -1.44
N TYR A 56 1.06 -12.74 -0.46
CA TYR A 56 0.76 -13.77 0.52
C TYR A 56 -0.62 -14.38 0.23
N PRO A 57 -0.72 -15.70 -0.02
CA PRO A 57 -1.98 -16.36 -0.36
C PRO A 57 -2.90 -16.62 0.84
N GLY A 58 -2.46 -16.33 2.07
CA GLY A 58 -3.30 -16.48 3.26
C GLY A 58 -4.15 -15.24 3.52
N PRO A 59 -5.26 -15.38 4.27
CA PRO A 59 -6.13 -14.25 4.56
C PRO A 59 -5.33 -13.25 5.40
N GLY A 60 -5.11 -12.04 4.87
CA GLY A 60 -4.60 -10.92 5.64
C GLY A 60 -5.65 -10.46 6.65
N ILE A 61 -6.04 -11.33 7.59
CA ILE A 61 -7.26 -11.22 8.42
C ILE A 61 -7.33 -9.84 9.09
N CYS A 62 -6.23 -9.35 9.64
CA CYS A 62 -6.17 -8.02 10.25
C CYS A 62 -6.44 -6.90 9.22
N VAL A 63 -5.80 -6.95 8.06
CA VAL A 63 -6.00 -5.95 6.99
C VAL A 63 -7.41 -6.01 6.44
N GLN A 64 -7.97 -7.21 6.22
CA GLN A 64 -9.34 -7.38 5.76
C GLN A 64 -10.37 -6.88 6.78
N ILE A 65 -10.18 -7.19 8.07
CA ILE A 65 -11.03 -6.67 9.16
C ILE A 65 -10.96 -5.14 9.20
N LEU A 66 -9.76 -4.55 9.10
CA LEU A 66 -9.59 -3.10 9.14
C LEU A 66 -10.20 -2.42 7.92
N SER A 67 -10.00 -2.96 6.73
CA SER A 67 -10.60 -2.47 5.49
C SER A 67 -12.13 -2.53 5.54
N ARG A 68 -12.67 -3.65 6.02
CA ARG A 68 -14.12 -3.82 6.20
C ARG A 68 -14.70 -2.85 7.22
N ARG A 69 -14.06 -2.70 8.39
CA ARG A 69 -14.48 -1.72 9.40
C ARG A 69 -14.46 -0.29 8.86
N ARG A 70 -13.47 0.04 8.01
CA ARG A 70 -13.38 1.37 7.39
C ARG A 70 -14.55 1.63 6.43
N GLN A 71 -14.93 0.63 5.62
CA GLN A 71 -16.10 0.72 4.74
C GLN A 71 -17.40 0.87 5.53
N GLU A 72 -17.57 0.07 6.59
CA GLU A 72 -18.73 0.16 7.50
C GLU A 72 -18.82 1.54 8.18
N THR A 73 -17.68 2.17 8.52
CA THR A 73 -17.67 3.55 9.06
C THR A 73 -17.87 4.63 8.00
N SER A 74 -17.60 4.37 6.71
CA SER A 74 -17.83 5.34 5.64
C SER A 74 -19.26 5.31 5.08
N GLU A 75 -20.07 4.32 5.46
CA GLU A 75 -21.50 4.29 5.13
C GLU A 75 -22.35 5.27 5.97
N PHE A 76 -21.77 5.92 6.98
CA PHE A 76 -22.42 7.01 7.71
C PHE A 76 -22.00 8.40 7.17
N SER A 77 -22.69 8.83 6.10
CA SER A 77 -22.83 10.22 5.59
C SER A 77 -21.60 10.87 4.94
N PHE A 78 -21.73 11.58 3.80
CA PHE A 78 -22.75 12.61 3.54
C PHE A 78 -23.60 12.41 2.26
N PRO A 79 -24.90 12.76 2.32
CA PRO A 79 -25.67 13.09 1.13
C PRO A 79 -25.21 14.42 0.53
N ILE A 80 -25.47 14.55 -0.77
CA ILE A 80 -25.10 15.59 -1.74
C ILE A 80 -25.22 17.02 -1.20
#